data_AF-A0A3A8WZC6-F1
#
_entry.id   AF-A0A3A8WZC6-F1
#
_cell.length_a   1.000
_cell.length_b   1.000
_cell.length_c   1.000
_cell.angle_alpha   90.00
_cell.angle_beta   90.00
_cell.angle_gamma   90.00
#
_symmetry.space_group_name_H-M   'P 1'
#
loop_
_entity.id
_entity.type
_entity.pdbx_description
1 polymer ?
#
loop_
_entity_poly.entity_id
_entity_poly.type
_entity_poly.pdbx_seq_one_letter_code
_entity_poly.pdbx_strand_id
1 'polypeptide(L)'
;MAKAMDEQRGRVEQQPNSQYQHHSAPPRHSWEHYGITKERYRQLTEYIQSGRYDPLVSLAAYTANETIAEWVLLSVKENKSYDALKVKWELKEMERIPYCRTDFYGIRRYFFSVFNKKMKEIGK
;
A
#
# COMPACT_ATOMS: atom_id res chain seq x y z
N MET A 1 19.62 -46.65 -44.80
CA MET A 1 18.40 -45.84 -45.03
C MET A 1 17.50 -46.02 -43.80
N ALA A 2 17.03 -45.03 -43.05
CA ALA A 2 17.09 -43.58 -43.13
C ALA A 2 16.78 -43.00 -41.72
N LYS A 3 17.43 -41.86 -41.40
CA LYS A 3 17.09 -40.72 -40.50
C LYS A 3 16.37 -41.02 -39.16
N ALA A 4 16.99 -40.82 -38.00
CA ALA A 4 17.24 -39.53 -37.32
C ALA A 4 15.97 -38.71 -37.06
N MET A 5 15.50 -38.68 -35.81
CA MET A 5 14.84 -37.54 -35.18
C MET A 5 15.26 -37.47 -33.70
N ASP A 6 16.31 -36.67 -33.51
CA ASP A 6 16.63 -35.94 -32.30
C ASP A 6 15.53 -34.89 -32.11
N GLU A 7 14.84 -34.85 -30.96
CA GLU A 7 14.02 -33.68 -30.65
C GLU A 7 14.09 -33.34 -29.15
N GLN A 8 14.73 -32.19 -28.96
CA GLN A 8 15.00 -31.47 -27.74
C GLN A 8 13.75 -31.07 -26.93
N ARG A 9 13.89 -31.18 -25.60
CA ARG A 9 13.74 -30.06 -24.63
C ARG A 9 12.32 -29.56 -24.31
N GLY A 10 11.78 -30.04 -23.19
CA GLY A 10 10.81 -29.32 -22.36
C GLY A 10 11.46 -28.81 -21.07
N ARG A 11 12.30 -27.77 -21.17
CA ARG A 11 12.73 -26.98 -20.01
C ARG A 11 11.47 -26.32 -19.48
N VAL A 12 11.04 -26.64 -18.26
CA VAL A 12 10.02 -25.83 -17.57
C VAL A 12 10.68 -24.48 -17.32
N GLU A 13 10.42 -23.53 -18.22
CA GLU A 13 10.76 -22.14 -18.04
C GLU A 13 10.10 -21.67 -16.75
N GLN A 14 10.92 -21.42 -15.74
CA GLN A 14 10.53 -20.58 -14.63
C GLN A 14 10.17 -19.22 -15.23
N GLN A 15 8.87 -18.96 -15.39
CA GLN A 15 8.38 -17.64 -15.72
C GLN A 15 8.87 -16.70 -14.60
N PRO A 16 9.67 -15.67 -14.91
CA PRO A 16 9.95 -14.63 -13.93
C PRO A 16 8.65 -13.82 -13.79
N ASN A 17 7.80 -14.21 -12.85
CA ASN A 17 6.62 -13.44 -12.47
C ASN A 17 7.07 -12.20 -11.67
N SER A 18 7.72 -11.27 -12.36
CA SER A 18 8.17 -9.98 -11.82
C SER A 18 7.58 -8.86 -12.68
N GLN A 19 6.25 -8.80 -12.73
CA GLN A 19 5.53 -7.58 -13.11
C GLN A 19 5.36 -6.63 -11.92
N TYR A 20 6.36 -6.55 -11.03
CA TYR A 20 6.45 -5.40 -10.14
C TYR A 20 6.88 -4.21 -11.00
N GLN A 21 5.89 -3.51 -11.56
CA GLN A 21 6.05 -2.18 -12.11
C GLN A 21 7.01 -1.41 -11.18
N HIS A 22 8.06 -0.83 -11.76
CA HIS A 22 9.07 -0.04 -11.07
C HIS A 22 8.43 1.22 -10.47
N HIS A 23 7.77 1.05 -9.34
CA HIS A 23 7.38 2.14 -8.47
C HIS A 23 8.62 2.49 -7.65
N SER A 24 8.96 3.77 -7.58
CA SER A 24 10.00 4.28 -6.67
C SER A 24 9.82 3.63 -5.30
N ALA A 25 10.90 3.04 -4.77
CA ALA A 25 10.84 2.27 -3.53
C ALA A 25 10.09 3.07 -2.46
N PRO A 26 9.12 2.46 -1.77
CA PRO A 26 8.25 3.20 -0.87
C PRO A 26 9.05 3.82 0.27
N PRO A 27 8.72 5.04 0.71
CA PRO A 27 9.47 5.73 1.75
C PRO A 27 9.52 4.89 3.05
N ARG A 28 10.71 4.44 3.45
CA ARG A 28 10.91 3.58 4.64
C ARG A 28 11.25 4.38 5.92
N HIS A 29 10.90 5.66 5.95
CA HIS A 29 11.20 6.51 7.10
C HIS A 29 10.38 6.16 8.35
N SER A 30 10.95 6.47 9.51
CA SER A 30 10.32 6.35 10.82
C SER A 30 9.24 7.43 11.03
N TRP A 31 8.41 7.26 12.05
CA TRP A 31 7.43 8.28 12.45
C TRP A 31 8.08 9.60 12.90
N GLU A 32 9.23 9.49 13.57
CA GLU A 32 10.02 10.64 14.06
C GLU A 32 10.53 11.50 12.91
N HIS A 33 10.98 10.88 11.82
CA HIS A 33 11.37 11.61 10.60
C HIS A 33 10.23 12.49 10.06
N TYR A 34 8.98 12.05 10.20
CA TYR A 34 7.81 12.83 9.80
C TYR A 34 7.29 13.78 10.89
N GLY A 35 7.93 13.84 12.05
CA GLY A 35 7.49 14.62 13.20
C GLY A 35 6.11 14.20 13.70
N ILE A 36 5.77 12.91 13.62
CA ILE A 36 4.49 12.36 14.09
C ILE A 36 4.73 11.64 15.41
N THR A 37 4.24 12.22 16.51
CA THR A 37 4.21 11.56 17.82
C THR A 37 3.05 10.57 17.89
N LYS A 38 3.02 9.74 18.95
CA LYS A 38 1.93 8.79 19.19
C LYS A 38 0.59 9.50 19.40
N GLU A 39 0.61 10.63 20.09
CA GLU A 39 -0.56 11.48 20.36
C GLU A 39 -1.10 12.05 19.05
N ARG A 40 -0.20 12.58 18.20
CA ARG A 40 -0.60 13.08 16.88
C ARG A 40 -1.16 11.98 16.00
N TYR A 41 -0.56 10.80 16.00
CA TYR A 41 -1.08 9.64 15.27
C TYR A 41 -2.51 9.28 15.69
N ARG A 42 -2.79 9.28 17.01
CA ARG A 42 -4.15 9.03 17.54
C ARG A 42 -5.14 10.08 17.03
N GLN A 43 -4.80 11.37 17.14
CA GLN A 43 -5.63 12.46 16.63
C GLN A 43 -5.93 12.33 15.12
N LEU A 44 -4.91 12.04 14.31
CA LEU A 44 -5.09 11.84 12.87
C LEU A 44 -6.00 10.65 12.57
N THR A 45 -5.90 9.58 13.36
CA THR A 45 -6.78 8.40 13.23
C THR A 45 -8.23 8.75 13.57
N GLU A 46 -8.47 9.51 14.63
CA GLU A 46 -9.81 10.01 14.99
C GLU A 46 -10.40 10.89 13.88
N TYR A 47 -9.59 11.76 13.29
CA TYR A 47 -10.01 12.59 12.16
C TYR A 47 -10.44 11.77 10.95
N ILE A 48 -9.67 10.72 10.63
CA ILE A 48 -10.01 9.78 9.54
C ILE A 48 -11.32 9.06 9.86
N GLN A 49 -11.45 8.50 11.06
CA GLN A 49 -12.63 7.69 11.46
C GLN A 49 -13.90 8.54 11.61
N SER A 50 -13.76 9.83 11.91
CA SER A 50 -14.90 10.74 11.99
C SER A 50 -15.57 11.02 10.63
N GLY A 51 -14.90 10.71 9.51
CA GLY A 51 -15.36 11.02 8.15
C GLY A 51 -15.36 12.51 7.78
N ARG A 52 -15.15 13.42 8.76
CA ARG A 52 -15.19 14.88 8.56
C ARG A 52 -14.16 15.37 7.54
N TYR A 53 -13.06 14.65 7.38
CA TYR A 53 -11.94 15.03 6.52
C TYR A 53 -11.76 14.09 5.32
N ASP A 54 -12.81 13.34 4.95
CA ASP A 54 -12.77 12.36 3.86
C ASP A 54 -12.14 12.87 2.55
N PRO A 55 -12.43 14.10 2.07
CA PRO A 55 -11.76 14.63 0.88
C PRO A 55 -10.23 14.74 1.04
N LEU A 56 -9.75 15.16 2.21
CA LEU A 56 -8.31 15.28 2.51
C LEU A 56 -7.66 13.91 2.70
N VAL A 57 -8.40 12.95 3.27
CA VAL A 57 -7.97 11.56 3.43
C VAL A 57 -7.79 10.90 2.06
N SER A 58 -8.78 11.01 1.17
CA SER A 58 -8.67 10.53 -0.21
C SER A 58 -7.49 11.18 -0.92
N LEU A 59 -7.39 12.50 -0.89
CA LEU A 59 -6.30 13.22 -1.54
C LEU A 59 -4.92 12.79 -1.01
N ALA A 60 -4.78 12.60 0.31
CA ALA A 60 -3.53 12.14 0.91
C ALA A 60 -3.17 10.70 0.50
N ALA A 61 -4.14 9.81 0.31
CA ALA A 61 -3.89 8.44 -0.14
C ALA A 61 -3.39 8.41 -1.58
N TYR A 62 -4.05 9.12 -2.49
CA TYR A 62 -3.61 9.23 -3.88
C TYR A 62 -2.24 9.92 -4.01
N THR A 63 -1.98 10.95 -3.19
CA THR A 63 -0.66 11.59 -3.13
C THR A 63 0.43 10.64 -2.61
N ALA A 64 0.08 9.73 -1.69
CA ALA A 64 1.04 8.81 -1.10
C ALA A 64 1.44 7.71 -2.08
N ASN A 65 0.47 7.11 -2.76
CA ASN A 65 0.66 6.12 -3.81
C ASN A 65 -0.66 5.88 -4.55
N GLU A 66 -0.74 6.26 -5.83
CA GLU A 66 -1.95 6.10 -6.64
C GLU A 66 -2.33 4.62 -6.78
N THR A 67 -1.35 3.74 -7.02
CA THR A 67 -1.55 2.31 -7.29
C THR A 67 -2.20 1.57 -6.12
N ILE A 68 -1.95 1.97 -4.87
CA ILE A 68 -2.56 1.34 -3.69
C ILE A 68 -3.45 2.26 -2.85
N ALA A 69 -3.85 3.40 -3.38
CA ALA A 69 -4.63 4.39 -2.64
C ALA A 69 -5.87 3.76 -1.98
N GLU A 70 -6.63 2.96 -2.72
CA GLU A 70 -7.85 2.31 -2.22
C GLU A 70 -7.59 1.34 -1.07
N TRP A 71 -6.53 0.53 -1.14
CA TRP A 71 -6.14 -0.37 -0.04
C TRP A 71 -5.67 0.40 1.20
N VAL A 72 -4.96 1.52 1.00
CA VAL A 72 -4.56 2.41 2.09
C VAL A 72 -5.78 3.04 2.74
N LEU A 73 -6.74 3.56 1.95
CA LEU A 73 -7.99 4.13 2.43
C LEU A 73 -8.78 3.13 3.26
N LEU A 74 -8.97 1.92 2.74
CA LEU A 74 -9.64 0.84 3.46
C LEU A 74 -8.92 0.52 4.79
N SER A 75 -7.60 0.43 4.76
CA SER A 75 -6.77 0.15 5.94
C SER A 75 -6.89 1.22 7.02
N VAL A 76 -6.91 2.50 6.65
CA VAL A 76 -6.93 3.60 7.63
C VAL A 76 -8.32 3.92 8.13
N LYS A 77 -9.35 3.84 7.27
CA LYS A 77 -10.75 4.06 7.66
C LYS A 77 -11.25 2.95 8.57
N GLU A 78 -10.98 1.70 8.22
CA GLU A 78 -11.43 0.54 9.01
C GLU A 78 -10.41 0.10 10.07
N ASN A 79 -9.29 0.82 10.20
CA ASN A 79 -8.15 0.45 11.04
C ASN A 79 -7.65 -1.00 10.84
N LYS A 80 -7.72 -1.51 9.60
CA LYS A 80 -7.31 -2.87 9.26
C LYS A 80 -5.81 -2.98 9.04
N SER A 81 -5.23 -4.10 9.45
CA SER A 81 -3.84 -4.45 9.18
C SER A 81 -3.68 -4.99 7.75
N TYR A 82 -2.44 -5.05 7.26
CA TYR A 82 -2.14 -5.73 5.98
C TYR A 82 -2.65 -7.17 5.99
N ASP A 83 -2.44 -7.89 7.10
CA ASP A 83 -2.86 -9.28 7.23
C ASP A 83 -4.39 -9.42 7.21
N ALA A 84 -5.12 -8.48 7.83
CA ALA A 84 -6.58 -8.45 7.76
C ALA A 84 -7.10 -8.19 6.34
N LEU A 85 -6.43 -7.32 5.57
CA LEU A 85 -6.75 -7.12 4.15
C LEU A 85 -6.38 -8.34 3.30
N LYS A 86 -5.29 -9.04 3.64
CA LYS A 86 -4.91 -10.29 2.97
C LYS A 86 -5.98 -11.37 3.13
N VAL A 87 -6.57 -11.49 4.33
CA VAL A 87 -7.71 -12.41 4.56
C VAL A 87 -8.89 -12.05 3.66
N LYS A 88 -9.24 -10.76 3.52
CA LYS A 88 -10.31 -10.34 2.59
C LYS A 88 -10.02 -10.72 1.14
N TRP A 89 -8.77 -10.60 0.70
CA TRP A 89 -8.37 -11.07 -0.62
C TRP A 89 -8.49 -12.59 -0.76
N GLU A 90 -8.07 -13.36 0.23
CA GLU A 90 -8.19 -14.83 0.25
C GLU A 90 -9.67 -15.27 0.20
N LEU A 91 -10.56 -14.48 0.82
CA LEU A 91 -12.02 -14.65 0.75
C LEU A 91 -12.65 -14.12 -0.54
N LYS A 92 -11.85 -13.59 -1.49
CA LYS A 92 -12.29 -12.97 -2.75
C LYS A 92 -13.23 -11.76 -2.57
N GLU A 93 -13.19 -11.12 -1.40
CA GLU A 93 -13.93 -9.88 -1.13
C GLU A 93 -13.23 -8.64 -1.72
N MET A 94 -11.95 -8.75 -2.06
CA MET A 94 -11.17 -7.68 -2.65
C MET A 94 -10.02 -8.20 -3.52
N GLU A 95 -9.47 -7.32 -4.35
CA GLU A 95 -8.28 -7.62 -5.14
C GLU A 95 -7.01 -7.71 -4.29
N ARG A 96 -6.04 -8.46 -4.82
CA ARG A 96 -4.74 -8.64 -4.18
C ARG A 96 -4.01 -7.31 -4.08
N ILE A 97 -3.46 -7.00 -2.90
CA ILE A 97 -2.57 -5.85 -2.72
C ILE A 97 -1.31 -6.06 -3.59
N PRO A 98 -0.96 -5.13 -4.51
CA PRO A 98 0.17 -5.29 -5.41
C PRO A 98 1.54 -5.01 -4.77
N TYR A 99 1.64 -5.04 -3.44
CA TYR A 99 2.85 -4.75 -2.67
C TYR A 99 3.02 -5.71 -1.50
N CYS A 100 4.27 -5.91 -1.08
CA CYS A 100 4.56 -6.69 0.12
C CYS A 100 4.17 -5.92 1.40
N ARG A 101 4.11 -6.65 2.52
CA ARG A 101 3.80 -6.10 3.84
C ARG A 101 4.66 -4.89 4.20
N THR A 102 5.97 -4.98 4.00
CA THR A 102 6.92 -3.92 4.37
C THR A 102 6.66 -2.62 3.61
N ASP A 103 6.44 -2.76 2.31
CA ASP A 103 6.18 -1.65 1.40
C ASP A 103 4.83 -1.00 1.70
N PHE A 104 3.80 -1.81 1.93
CA PHE A 104 2.48 -1.34 2.36
C PHE A 104 2.56 -0.47 3.62
N TYR A 105 3.28 -0.92 4.65
CA TYR A 105 3.43 -0.12 5.87
C TYR A 105 4.31 1.12 5.69
N GLY A 106 5.27 1.10 4.77
CA GLY A 106 6.02 2.30 4.37
C GLY A 106 5.09 3.35 3.74
N ILE A 107 4.27 2.93 2.78
CA ILE A 107 3.29 3.80 2.10
C ILE A 107 2.24 4.30 3.10
N ARG A 108 1.73 3.43 3.98
CA ARG A 108 0.78 3.84 5.03
C ARG A 108 1.38 4.89 5.98
N ARG A 109 2.66 4.79 6.35
CA ARG A 109 3.34 5.85 7.12
C ARG A 109 3.46 7.15 6.33
N TYR A 110 3.84 7.06 5.06
CA TYR A 110 3.94 8.23 4.19
C TYR A 110 2.58 8.92 4.00
N PHE A 111 1.50 8.15 3.85
CA PHE A 111 0.12 8.67 3.86
C PHE A 111 -0.16 9.54 5.10
N PHE A 112 0.15 9.05 6.30
CA PHE A 112 -0.05 9.84 7.52
C PHE A 112 0.81 11.10 7.55
N SER A 113 2.01 11.08 6.97
CA SER A 113 2.83 12.28 6.79
C SER A 113 2.17 13.31 5.89
N VAL A 114 1.67 12.89 4.72
CA VAL A 114 0.95 13.77 3.80
C VAL A 114 -0.31 14.32 4.45
N PHE A 115 -1.10 13.46 5.07
CA PHE A 115 -2.33 13.86 5.75
C PHE A 115 -2.04 14.83 6.91
N ASN A 116 -1.01 14.58 7.71
CA ASN A 116 -0.59 15.48 8.78
C ASN A 116 -0.24 16.89 8.26
N LYS A 117 0.47 16.99 7.13
CA LYS A 117 0.79 18.28 6.49
C LYS A 117 -0.49 19.02 6.08
N LYS A 118 -1.41 18.32 5.42
CA LYS A 118 -2.72 18.88 5.03
C LYS A 118 -3.55 19.34 6.23
N MET A 119 -3.53 18.59 7.33
CA MET A 119 -4.21 18.99 8.56
C MET A 119 -3.60 20.26 9.16
N LYS A 120 -2.27 20.39 9.14
CA LYS A 120 -1.58 21.61 9.59
C LYS A 120 -1.91 22.82 8.72
N GLU A 121 -2.04 22.64 7.40
CA GLU A 121 -2.43 23.71 6.46
C GLU A 121 -3.81 24.31 6.78
N ILE A 122 -4.72 23.50 7.35
CA ILE A 122 -6.06 23.96 7.78
C ILE A 122 -6.13 24.30 9.28
N GLY A 123 -4.98 24.44 9.95
CA GLY A 123 -4.90 24.82 11.36
C GLY A 123 -5.32 23.73 12.36
N LYS A 124 -5.13 22.45 12.01
CA LYS A 124 -5.44 21.29 12.85
C LYS A 124 -4.20 20.51 13.27
#